data_AF-A0A0F9SZ60-F1
#
_entry.id   AF-A0A0F9SZ60-F1
#
_cell.length_a   1.000
_cell.length_b   1.000
_cell.length_c   1.000
_cell.angle_alpha   90.00
_cell.angle_beta   90.00
_cell.angle_gamma   90.00
#
_symmetry.space_group_name_H-M   'P 1'
#
loop_
_entity.id
_entity.type
_entity.pdbx_description
1 polymer ?
#
loop_
_entity_poly.entity_id
_entity_poly.type
_entity_poly.pdbx_seq_one_letter_code
_entity_poly.pdbx_strand_id
1 'polypeptide(L)'
;MKIKKPKPKAPELPEWAWRLHPHTYAKKVSDGAWHDYRWLCDLGNIAMDTVLAHEGRLIVNAPPRHGKSWLLSKWLPIWLLDIRPHSKIVIASYGNELAREFGRLVRDELRTNKLIRVKLREDADAAGHWITPEGGGMQCVGINSPITGFGYDLAIIDDPIKDWTEAHSPTYRNKLKAWFHSTFDTRAEPGASIIVTMTRWHKKDFTNFLEHEHGIEWKHVIASAIAETDDPVFHRKKGEALCPERYDVATLARRKVSAGFAWWPLYQQAPKLVNVGAAYERYHDGTVDDSIELNTSEPLCLMLDFNINPGMHGEIGHYDSVDDVFDVVHEIFDHGLSLQKLLQRFIAFYHNMGPFPSIHVYGDPAGGARSIETGHTRIDVIRQALTEAGLPNIMRFASSHPSPIDVIGSANEALKDFEEVSHVRVHSRCERLLNDFENVVWNDAGTNVDKSDKMITHASEAFGHWVHRLRRVRSPKRMQGPGTGARIILG
;
A
#
# COMPACT_ATOMS: atom_id res chain seq x y z
N MET A 1 -23.87 -27.93 47.85
CA MET A 1 -24.21 -26.50 47.61
C MET A 1 -22.92 -25.68 47.71
N LYS A 2 -22.27 -25.36 46.58
CA LYS A 2 -21.00 -24.59 46.59
C LYS A 2 -21.33 -23.09 46.73
N ILE A 3 -21.06 -22.53 47.89
CA ILE A 3 -21.23 -21.09 48.18
C ILE A 3 -20.18 -20.34 47.34
N LYS A 4 -20.61 -19.65 46.28
CA LYS A 4 -19.76 -18.70 45.54
C LYS A 4 -19.46 -17.52 46.48
N LYS A 5 -18.20 -17.37 46.90
CA LYS A 5 -17.74 -16.14 47.58
C LYS A 5 -17.97 -14.95 46.64
N PRO A 6 -18.52 -13.82 47.13
CA PRO A 6 -18.67 -12.62 46.31
C PRO A 6 -17.28 -12.14 45.86
N LYS A 7 -17.14 -11.82 44.57
CA LYS A 7 -15.93 -11.16 44.05
C LYS A 7 -15.75 -9.84 44.82
N PRO A 8 -14.53 -9.50 45.27
CA PRO A 8 -14.28 -8.21 45.91
C PRO A 8 -14.72 -7.08 44.97
N LYS A 9 -15.49 -6.11 45.48
CA LYS A 9 -15.78 -4.88 44.74
C LYS A 9 -14.45 -4.20 44.43
N ALA A 10 -14.24 -3.84 43.16
CA ALA A 10 -13.11 -2.99 42.79
C ALA A 10 -13.15 -1.70 43.65
N PRO A 11 -12.00 -1.18 44.11
CA PRO A 11 -11.97 0.05 44.89
C PRO A 11 -12.63 1.18 44.09
N GLU A 12 -13.51 1.95 44.74
CA GLU A 12 -14.08 3.15 44.13
C GLU A 12 -12.96 4.16 43.90
N LEU A 13 -12.77 4.53 42.63
CA LEU A 13 -11.77 5.54 42.26
C LEU A 13 -12.21 6.92 42.79
N PRO A 14 -11.27 7.75 43.26
CA PRO A 14 -11.62 9.08 43.75
C PRO A 14 -12.21 9.95 42.62
N GLU A 15 -13.06 10.92 42.97
CA GLU A 15 -13.82 11.74 42.02
C GLU A 15 -12.94 12.44 40.98
N TRP A 16 -11.67 12.74 41.29
CA TRP A 16 -10.74 13.40 40.38
C TRP A 16 -10.07 12.45 39.37
N ALA A 17 -10.18 11.13 39.55
CA ALA A 17 -9.42 10.12 38.78
C ALA A 17 -9.71 10.15 37.27
N TRP A 18 -10.86 10.69 36.85
CA TRP A 18 -11.17 10.85 35.42
C TRP A 18 -10.18 11.78 34.70
N ARG A 19 -9.40 12.59 35.44
CA ARG A 19 -8.39 13.48 34.88
C ARG A 19 -7.06 12.79 34.53
N LEU A 20 -6.87 11.54 34.94
CA LEU A 20 -5.60 10.83 34.77
C LEU A 20 -5.28 10.53 33.31
N HIS A 21 -6.28 10.08 32.54
CA HIS A 21 -6.07 9.65 31.16
C HIS A 21 -6.92 10.48 30.18
N PRO A 22 -6.46 10.66 28.93
CA PRO A 22 -7.21 11.44 27.93
C PRO A 22 -8.59 10.83 27.60
N HIS A 23 -8.73 9.51 27.62
CA HIS A 23 -10.00 8.84 27.33
C HIS A 23 -11.00 8.91 28.50
N THR A 24 -10.55 8.79 29.76
CA THR A 24 -11.42 9.02 30.92
C THR A 24 -11.83 10.50 31.01
N TYR A 25 -10.92 11.40 30.63
CA TYR A 25 -11.18 12.82 30.53
C TYR A 25 -12.25 13.11 29.49
N ALA A 26 -12.08 12.57 28.28
CA ALA A 26 -13.06 12.67 27.20
C ALA A 26 -14.45 12.21 27.64
N LYS A 27 -14.54 11.02 28.26
CA LYS A 27 -15.81 10.46 28.73
C LYS A 27 -16.52 11.39 29.73
N LYS A 28 -15.79 11.94 30.70
CA LYS A 28 -16.37 12.82 31.73
C LYS A 28 -16.75 14.18 31.17
N VAL A 29 -15.86 14.81 30.40
CA VAL A 29 -16.04 16.19 29.91
C VAL A 29 -17.09 16.27 28.80
N SER A 30 -17.20 15.23 27.97
CA SER A 30 -18.26 15.12 26.96
C SER A 30 -19.63 14.75 27.52
N ASP A 31 -19.77 14.57 28.84
CA ASP A 31 -20.99 14.08 29.49
C ASP A 31 -21.51 12.78 28.85
N GLY A 32 -20.59 11.86 28.50
CA GLY A 32 -20.90 10.59 27.86
C GLY A 32 -21.19 10.65 26.36
N ALA A 33 -21.15 11.83 25.71
CA ALA A 33 -21.30 11.93 24.26
C ALA A 33 -20.12 11.30 23.48
N TRP A 34 -18.93 11.25 24.10
CA TRP A 34 -17.81 10.47 23.57
C TRP A 34 -17.87 9.03 24.08
N HIS A 35 -17.85 8.08 23.16
CA HIS A 35 -17.91 6.65 23.46
C HIS A 35 -16.52 6.07 23.78
N ASP A 36 -16.42 5.41 24.93
CA ASP A 36 -15.23 4.75 25.44
C ASP A 36 -15.07 3.33 24.88
N TYR A 37 -14.99 3.22 23.55
CA TYR A 37 -14.63 1.94 22.92
C TYR A 37 -13.30 1.44 23.49
N ARG A 38 -13.23 0.15 23.83
CA ARG A 38 -12.07 -0.43 24.52
C ARG A 38 -10.73 -0.06 23.88
N TRP A 39 -10.64 -0.21 22.56
CA TRP A 39 -9.39 0.09 21.82
C TRP A 39 -9.00 1.58 21.89
N LEU A 40 -9.96 2.51 22.05
CA LEU A 40 -9.68 3.93 22.29
C LEU A 40 -9.18 4.20 23.72
N CYS A 41 -9.63 3.41 24.70
CA CYS A 41 -9.05 3.47 26.05
C CYS A 41 -7.59 3.02 26.04
N ASP A 42 -7.31 1.89 25.39
CA ASP A 42 -5.95 1.36 25.23
C ASP A 42 -5.06 2.36 24.47
N LEU A 43 -5.55 2.92 23.35
CA LEU A 43 -4.86 3.98 22.61
C LEU A 43 -4.65 5.23 23.47
N GLY A 44 -5.60 5.59 24.31
CA GLY A 44 -5.49 6.73 25.21
C GLY A 44 -4.40 6.56 26.27
N ASN A 45 -4.19 5.34 26.76
CA ASN A 45 -3.06 5.02 27.63
C ASN A 45 -1.73 5.16 26.88
N ILE A 46 -1.64 4.59 25.68
CA ILE A 46 -0.43 4.69 24.85
C ILE A 46 -0.10 6.15 24.54
N ALA A 47 -1.08 6.95 24.14
CA ALA A 47 -0.88 8.36 23.83
C ALA A 47 -0.45 9.18 25.06
N MET A 48 -1.03 8.90 26.24
CA MET A 48 -0.60 9.50 27.50
C MET A 48 0.87 9.19 27.78
N ASP A 49 1.25 7.91 27.74
CA ASP A 49 2.64 7.49 27.98
C ASP A 49 3.61 8.17 27.01
N THR A 50 3.25 8.25 25.73
CA THR A 50 4.05 8.95 24.71
C THR A 50 4.27 10.42 25.07
N VAL A 51 3.21 11.16 25.44
CA VAL A 51 3.30 12.59 25.75
C VAL A 51 4.09 12.84 27.04
N LEU A 52 4.12 11.88 27.97
CA LEU A 52 4.83 12.01 29.25
C LEU A 52 6.28 11.49 29.21
N ALA A 53 6.67 10.71 28.21
CA ALA A 53 7.99 10.08 28.13
C ALA A 53 9.16 11.06 27.91
N HIS A 54 8.89 12.32 27.55
CA HIS A 54 9.86 13.28 26.98
C HIS A 54 10.47 12.75 25.67
N GLU A 55 10.30 13.50 24.57
CA GLU A 55 10.71 13.08 23.21
C GLU A 55 9.94 11.87 22.64
N GLY A 56 8.69 11.64 23.08
CA GLY A 56 7.88 10.54 22.58
C GLY A 56 7.65 10.60 21.07
N ARG A 57 7.75 9.45 20.40
CA ARG A 57 7.51 9.27 18.96
C ARG A 57 6.51 8.13 18.75
N LEU A 58 5.31 8.45 18.29
CA LEU A 58 4.23 7.47 18.13
C LEU A 58 3.61 7.55 16.74
N ILE A 59 3.55 6.41 16.07
CA ILE A 59 2.77 6.22 14.84
C ILE A 59 1.54 5.36 15.18
N VAL A 60 0.36 5.82 14.81
CA VAL A 60 -0.92 5.12 14.97
C VAL A 60 -1.55 4.92 13.61
N ASN A 61 -1.62 3.68 13.16
CA ASN A 61 -2.43 3.31 12.01
C ASN A 61 -3.72 2.66 12.44
N ALA A 62 -4.84 3.21 11.99
CA ALA A 62 -6.15 2.67 12.29
C ALA A 62 -7.16 3.02 11.18
N PRO A 63 -8.18 2.17 10.97
CA PRO A 63 -9.16 2.38 9.92
C PRO A 63 -9.95 3.68 10.06
N PRO A 64 -10.48 4.20 8.93
CA PRO A 64 -11.30 5.40 8.94
C PRO A 64 -12.55 5.16 9.79
N ARG A 65 -13.10 6.26 10.35
CA ARG A 65 -14.32 6.23 11.16
C ARG A 65 -14.26 5.31 12.39
N HIS A 66 -13.10 5.04 12.97
CA HIS A 66 -13.02 4.30 14.24
C HIS A 66 -12.95 5.23 15.47
N GLY A 67 -12.55 6.49 15.31
CA GLY A 67 -12.50 7.47 16.40
C GLY A 67 -11.10 7.95 16.78
N LYS A 68 -10.05 7.46 16.10
CA LYS A 68 -8.64 7.84 16.33
C LYS A 68 -8.42 9.35 16.43
N SER A 69 -8.91 10.11 15.45
CA SER A 69 -8.76 11.58 15.37
C SER A 69 -9.55 12.31 16.46
N TRP A 70 -10.70 11.79 16.90
CA TRP A 70 -11.45 12.39 18.01
C TRP A 70 -10.68 12.27 19.33
N LEU A 71 -10.06 11.11 19.59
CA LEU A 71 -9.24 10.93 20.77
C LEU A 71 -7.95 11.75 20.69
N LEU A 72 -7.19 11.58 19.61
CA LEU A 72 -5.84 12.15 19.49
C LEU A 72 -5.85 13.65 19.14
N SER A 73 -6.70 14.10 18.22
CA SER A 73 -6.66 15.49 17.71
C SER A 73 -7.61 16.44 18.43
N LYS A 74 -8.56 15.93 19.24
CA LYS A 74 -9.43 16.75 20.11
C LYS A 74 -9.14 16.52 21.59
N TRP A 75 -9.39 15.32 22.10
CA TRP A 75 -9.40 15.09 23.55
C TRP A 75 -8.03 15.07 24.21
N LEU A 76 -7.01 14.55 23.53
CA LEU A 76 -5.64 14.57 24.03
C LEU A 76 -5.10 16.01 24.19
N PRO A 77 -5.26 16.94 23.23
CA PRO A 77 -4.91 18.35 23.41
C PRO A 77 -5.62 19.02 24.58
N ILE A 78 -6.94 18.80 24.72
CA ILE A 78 -7.72 19.36 25.83
C ILE A 78 -7.18 18.85 27.17
N TRP A 79 -6.98 17.53 27.28
CA TRP A 79 -6.46 16.89 28.49
C TRP A 79 -5.08 17.43 28.84
N LEU A 80 -4.16 17.52 27.87
CA LEU A 80 -2.80 17.99 28.10
C LEU A 80 -2.79 19.45 28.57
N LEU A 81 -3.54 20.34 27.91
CA LEU A 81 -3.59 21.75 28.30
C LEU A 81 -4.24 21.96 29.66
N ASP A 82 -5.20 21.11 30.04
CA ASP A 82 -5.85 21.23 31.34
C ASP A 82 -4.97 20.74 32.52
N ILE A 83 -3.94 19.94 32.25
CA ILE A 83 -2.93 19.53 33.23
C ILE A 83 -1.63 20.34 33.11
N ARG A 84 -1.34 20.89 31.94
CA ARG A 84 -0.14 21.68 31.61
C ARG A 84 -0.52 22.89 30.73
N PRO A 85 -1.08 23.96 31.33
CA PRO A 85 -1.59 25.12 30.58
C PRO A 85 -0.54 25.87 29.75
N HIS A 86 0.75 25.72 30.08
CA HIS A 86 1.87 26.34 29.37
C HIS A 86 2.24 25.60 28.07
N SER A 87 1.68 24.41 27.80
CA SER A 87 2.06 23.62 26.64
C SER A 87 1.61 24.22 25.31
N LYS A 88 2.50 24.14 24.32
CA LYS A 88 2.22 24.52 22.94
C LYS A 88 1.96 23.27 22.10
N ILE A 89 0.82 23.25 21.43
CA ILE A 89 0.38 22.11 20.63
C ILE A 89 0.30 22.51 19.15
N VAL A 90 0.86 21.71 18.25
CA VAL A 90 0.66 21.87 16.81
C VAL A 90 -0.17 20.71 16.27
N ILE A 91 -1.25 21.01 15.54
CA ILE A 91 -2.01 20.02 14.78
C ILE A 91 -1.78 20.26 13.29
N ALA A 92 -1.37 19.22 12.58
CA ALA A 92 -1.24 19.21 11.13
C ALA A 92 -2.17 18.19 10.49
N SER A 93 -2.80 18.52 9.37
CA SER A 93 -3.60 17.58 8.56
C SER A 93 -3.40 17.83 7.07
N TYR A 94 -3.83 16.90 6.19
CA TYR A 94 -3.63 17.06 4.72
C TYR A 94 -4.10 18.42 4.17
N GLY A 95 -5.10 19.03 4.80
CA GLY A 95 -5.64 20.34 4.42
C GLY A 95 -5.79 21.29 5.60
N ASN A 96 -5.60 22.59 5.34
CA ASN A 96 -5.74 23.66 6.34
C ASN A 96 -7.13 23.70 6.99
N GLU A 97 -8.18 23.41 6.24
CA GLU A 97 -9.56 23.45 6.75
C GLU A 97 -9.80 22.35 7.81
N LEU A 98 -9.37 21.12 7.54
CA LEU A 98 -9.50 20.00 8.47
C LEU A 98 -8.72 20.26 9.76
N ALA A 99 -7.49 20.75 9.66
CA ALA A 99 -6.70 21.11 10.84
C ALA A 99 -7.40 22.20 11.67
N ARG A 100 -7.94 23.24 11.02
CA ARG A 100 -8.69 24.33 11.68
C ARG A 100 -10.00 23.86 12.31
N GLU A 101 -10.60 22.79 11.81
CA GLU A 101 -11.78 22.18 12.42
C GLU A 101 -11.47 21.64 13.83
N PHE A 102 -10.37 20.89 13.99
CA PHE A 102 -9.92 20.46 15.32
C PHE A 102 -9.56 21.65 16.22
N GLY A 103 -8.89 22.66 15.64
CA GLY A 103 -8.66 23.95 16.26
C GLY A 103 -9.89 24.57 16.91
N ARG A 104 -10.98 24.65 16.13
CA ARG A 104 -12.28 25.14 16.57
C ARG A 104 -12.89 24.24 17.65
N LEU A 105 -12.91 22.93 17.43
CA LEU A 105 -13.51 21.96 18.37
C LEU A 105 -12.85 21.99 19.76
N VAL A 106 -11.52 22.07 19.81
CA VAL A 106 -10.78 22.16 21.08
C VAL A 106 -11.08 23.50 21.75
N ARG A 107 -10.96 24.60 21.02
CA ARG A 107 -11.21 25.95 21.54
C ARG A 107 -12.62 26.10 22.11
N ASP A 108 -13.63 25.65 21.37
CA ASP A 108 -15.03 25.81 21.77
C ASP A 108 -15.33 24.97 23.03
N GLU A 109 -14.69 23.80 23.18
CA GLU A 109 -14.77 23.02 24.42
C GLU A 109 -14.12 23.77 25.60
N LEU A 110 -12.90 24.31 25.44
CA LEU A 110 -12.22 25.10 26.49
C LEU A 110 -13.04 26.33 26.91
N ARG A 111 -13.77 26.93 25.97
CA ARG A 111 -14.60 28.12 26.21
C ARG A 111 -15.87 27.80 27.00
N THR A 112 -16.53 26.71 26.66
CA THR A 112 -17.92 26.46 27.09
C THR A 112 -18.02 25.47 28.24
N ASN A 113 -17.06 24.57 28.39
CA ASN A 113 -17.15 23.48 29.35
C ASN A 113 -16.61 23.89 30.74
N LYS A 114 -17.50 23.94 31.73
CA LYS A 114 -17.19 24.36 33.11
C LYS A 114 -16.28 23.40 33.88
N LEU A 115 -16.14 22.16 33.41
CA LEU A 115 -15.23 21.18 34.04
C LEU A 115 -13.77 21.42 33.67
N ILE A 116 -13.51 22.21 32.64
CA ILE A 116 -12.16 22.51 32.14
C ILE A 116 -11.61 23.74 32.85
N ARG A 117 -10.40 23.59 33.43
CA ARG A 117 -9.72 24.59 34.26
C ARG A 117 -8.96 25.59 33.40
N VAL A 118 -8.20 25.12 32.42
CA VAL A 118 -7.45 25.98 31.49
C VAL A 118 -8.40 26.93 30.74
N LYS A 119 -7.97 28.19 30.57
CA LYS A 119 -8.76 29.24 29.93
C LYS A 119 -8.09 29.69 28.63
N LEU A 120 -8.91 30.25 27.75
CA LEU A 120 -8.43 30.95 26.55
C LEU A 120 -8.08 32.39 26.92
N ARG A 121 -7.04 32.93 26.30
CA ARG A 121 -6.75 34.36 26.37
C ARG A 121 -7.73 35.12 25.45
N GLU A 122 -8.26 36.24 25.93
CA GLU A 122 -9.37 36.96 25.26
C GLU A 122 -8.99 37.57 23.91
N ASP A 123 -7.73 37.94 23.71
CA ASP A 123 -7.22 38.64 22.52
C ASP A 123 -6.57 37.71 21.47
N ALA A 124 -6.58 36.39 21.71
CA ALA A 124 -5.92 35.41 20.85
C ALA A 124 -6.67 34.07 20.88
N ASP A 125 -7.85 34.05 20.24
CA ASP A 125 -8.81 32.95 20.25
C ASP A 125 -9.24 32.48 18.85
N ALA A 126 -8.44 32.75 17.80
CA ALA A 126 -8.80 32.35 16.44
C ALA A 126 -8.81 30.83 16.29
N ALA A 127 -9.75 30.29 15.48
CA ALA A 127 -9.94 28.84 15.35
C ALA A 127 -8.67 28.07 14.92
N GLY A 128 -7.79 28.69 14.12
CA GLY A 128 -6.53 28.08 13.70
C GLY A 128 -5.31 28.42 14.56
N HIS A 129 -5.45 29.34 15.52
CA HIS A 129 -4.36 29.76 16.39
C HIS A 129 -4.92 30.49 17.62
N TRP A 130 -4.72 29.91 18.80
CA TRP A 130 -5.15 30.50 20.06
C TRP A 130 -4.17 30.15 21.18
N ILE A 131 -4.15 30.98 22.23
CA ILE A 131 -3.21 30.84 23.35
C ILE A 131 -3.93 30.84 24.70
N THR A 132 -3.29 30.25 25.70
CA THR A 132 -3.70 30.31 27.10
C THR A 132 -3.05 31.53 27.77
N PRO A 133 -3.63 32.06 28.87
CA PRO A 133 -2.98 33.09 29.68
C PRO A 133 -1.58 32.68 30.18
N GLU A 134 -1.37 31.38 30.37
CA GLU A 134 -0.13 30.75 30.80
C GLU A 134 0.95 30.66 29.70
N GLY A 135 0.64 31.07 28.46
CA GLY A 135 1.59 31.10 27.34
C GLY A 135 1.67 29.81 26.52
N GLY A 136 0.84 28.82 26.85
CA GLY A 136 0.57 27.67 25.99
C GLY A 136 -0.45 28.01 24.91
N GLY A 137 -0.95 26.99 24.22
CA GLY A 137 -1.94 27.18 23.16
C GLY A 137 -1.89 26.12 22.09
N MET A 138 -2.59 26.38 20.98
CA MET A 138 -2.63 25.48 19.85
C MET A 138 -2.55 26.23 18.52
N GLN A 139 -1.74 25.71 17.59
CA GLN A 139 -1.68 26.15 16.19
C GLN A 139 -2.09 25.01 15.26
N CYS A 140 -2.93 25.32 14.27
CA CYS A 140 -3.44 24.36 13.29
C CYS A 140 -2.96 24.70 11.89
N VAL A 141 -2.36 23.73 11.19
CA VAL A 141 -1.76 23.93 9.87
C VAL A 141 -2.10 22.80 8.90
N GLY A 142 -2.14 23.10 7.62
CA GLY A 142 -2.14 22.09 6.56
C GLY A 142 -0.74 21.60 6.26
N ILE A 143 -0.61 20.38 5.75
CA ILE A 143 0.66 19.90 5.15
C ILE A 143 1.15 20.91 4.10
N ASN A 144 2.47 21.12 4.03
CA ASN A 144 3.14 22.11 3.19
C ASN A 144 2.83 23.59 3.51
N SER A 145 2.07 23.87 4.58
CA SER A 145 1.90 25.25 5.07
C SER A 145 3.05 25.64 6.01
N PRO A 146 3.44 26.92 6.05
CA PRO A 146 4.46 27.40 6.97
C PRO A 146 3.96 27.33 8.42
N ILE A 147 4.86 26.95 9.34
CA ILE A 147 4.59 26.90 10.79
C ILE A 147 5.41 28.02 11.45
N THR A 148 5.21 29.28 11.08
CA THR A 148 6.12 30.37 11.49
C THR A 148 5.88 30.83 12.93
N GLY A 149 6.96 30.97 13.72
CA GLY A 149 6.96 31.65 15.03
C GLY A 149 6.36 30.88 16.21
N PHE A 150 5.87 29.65 16.02
CA PHE A 150 5.28 28.83 17.07
C PHE A 150 6.02 27.49 17.16
N GLY A 151 6.76 27.29 18.26
CA GLY A 151 7.32 25.99 18.64
C GLY A 151 6.25 25.11 19.30
N TYR A 152 6.52 23.82 19.48
CA TYR A 152 5.59 22.91 20.14
C TYR A 152 6.27 21.98 21.15
N ASP A 153 5.53 21.65 22.22
CA ASP A 153 5.83 20.56 23.14
C ASP A 153 5.17 19.25 22.69
N LEU A 154 4.05 19.35 21.98
CA LEU A 154 3.34 18.23 21.37
C LEU A 154 2.92 18.60 19.95
N ALA A 155 3.27 17.77 18.98
CA ALA A 155 2.70 17.87 17.65
C ALA A 155 1.91 16.61 17.27
N ILE A 156 0.80 16.82 16.56
CA ILE A 156 -0.10 15.77 16.10
C ILE A 156 -0.27 15.93 14.59
N ILE A 157 0.17 14.95 13.82
CA ILE A 157 -0.05 14.88 12.38
C ILE A 157 -1.20 13.88 12.12
N ASP A 158 -2.37 14.40 11.74
CA ASP A 158 -3.60 13.63 11.54
C ASP A 158 -3.96 13.52 10.06
N ASP A 159 -3.89 12.30 9.53
CA ASP A 159 -4.16 11.94 8.13
C ASP A 159 -3.48 12.93 7.15
N PRO A 160 -2.12 12.87 7.00
CA PRO A 160 -1.37 13.82 6.16
C PRO A 160 -1.52 13.59 4.66
N ILE A 161 -2.32 12.60 4.23
CA ILE A 161 -2.58 12.24 2.84
C ILE A 161 -4.10 12.26 2.64
N LYS A 162 -4.58 13.01 1.63
CA LYS A 162 -6.01 13.24 1.42
C LYS A 162 -6.73 12.05 0.82
N ASP A 163 -6.16 11.49 -0.25
CA ASP A 163 -6.82 10.51 -1.10
C ASP A 163 -5.81 9.58 -1.78
N TRP A 164 -6.37 8.62 -2.54
CA TRP A 164 -5.60 7.60 -3.24
C TRP A 164 -4.60 8.20 -4.23
N THR A 165 -4.98 9.27 -4.93
CA THR A 165 -4.15 9.94 -5.93
C THR A 165 -2.91 10.56 -5.29
N GLU A 166 -3.08 11.28 -4.18
CA GLU A 166 -1.94 11.83 -3.42
C GLU A 166 -1.04 10.73 -2.86
N ALA A 167 -1.62 9.64 -2.34
CA ALA A 167 -0.86 8.52 -1.80
C ALA A 167 0.05 7.84 -2.85
N HIS A 168 -0.43 7.73 -4.09
CA HIS A 168 0.29 7.06 -5.17
C HIS A 168 1.29 7.99 -5.85
N SER A 169 1.11 9.31 -5.75
CA SER A 169 2.05 10.29 -6.28
C SER A 169 3.41 10.25 -5.54
N PRO A 170 4.52 9.85 -6.21
CA PRO A 170 5.85 9.93 -5.61
C PRO A 170 6.22 11.38 -5.28
N THR A 171 5.82 12.32 -6.15
CA THR A 171 6.04 13.76 -5.98
C THR A 171 5.39 14.28 -4.69
N TYR A 172 4.14 13.93 -4.42
CA TYR A 172 3.45 14.34 -3.19
C TYR A 172 4.14 13.76 -1.95
N ARG A 173 4.44 12.46 -1.97
CA ARG A 173 5.13 11.78 -0.86
C ARG A 173 6.48 12.42 -0.55
N ASN A 174 7.26 12.77 -1.57
CA ASN A 174 8.55 13.43 -1.39
C ASN A 174 8.39 14.85 -0.82
N LYS A 175 7.35 15.60 -1.24
CA LYS A 175 7.04 16.92 -0.67
C LYS A 175 6.66 16.82 0.82
N LEU A 176 5.82 15.85 1.20
CA LEU A 176 5.45 15.62 2.60
C LEU A 176 6.67 15.31 3.47
N LYS A 177 7.58 14.44 3.01
CA LYS A 177 8.84 14.13 3.71
C LYS A 177 9.73 15.36 3.85
N ALA A 178 9.89 16.13 2.77
CA ALA A 178 10.68 17.36 2.80
C ALA A 178 10.08 18.40 3.76
N TRP A 179 8.76 18.57 3.78
CA TRP A 179 8.07 19.45 4.71
C TRP A 179 8.28 19.03 6.17
N PHE A 180 8.21 17.71 6.45
CA PHE A 180 8.44 17.19 7.79
C PHE A 180 9.82 17.61 8.32
N HIS A 181 10.90 17.30 7.61
CA HIS A 181 12.25 17.65 8.07
C HIS A 181 12.56 19.15 8.04
N SER A 182 12.17 19.87 6.97
CA SER A 182 12.60 21.26 6.79
C SER A 182 11.80 22.25 7.62
N THR A 183 10.52 21.96 7.87
CA THR A 183 9.57 22.93 8.40
C THR A 183 8.93 22.47 9.70
N PHE A 184 8.55 21.18 9.80
CA PHE A 184 7.81 20.70 10.96
C PHE A 184 8.71 20.33 12.13
N ASP A 185 9.71 19.49 11.90
CA ASP A 185 10.59 18.98 12.96
C ASP A 185 11.49 20.08 13.54
N THR A 186 11.88 21.07 12.72
CA THR A 186 12.64 22.25 13.17
C THR A 186 11.92 23.14 14.19
N ARG A 187 10.63 22.88 14.49
CA ARG A 187 9.83 23.62 15.48
C ARG A 187 9.58 22.83 16.77
N ALA A 188 10.09 21.61 16.86
CA ALA A 188 10.10 20.87 18.11
C ALA A 188 10.90 21.63 19.17
N GLU A 189 10.28 21.89 20.32
CA GLU A 189 11.01 22.33 21.52
C GLU A 189 11.79 21.14 22.13
N PRO A 190 12.83 21.38 22.94
CA PRO A 190 13.53 20.30 23.64
C PRO A 190 12.56 19.44 24.45
N GLY A 191 12.59 18.12 24.26
CA GLY A 191 11.65 17.20 24.91
C GLY A 191 10.31 17.02 24.21
N ALA A 192 10.07 17.67 23.06
CA ALA A 192 8.79 17.63 22.38
C ALA A 192 8.43 16.23 21.86
N SER A 193 7.14 15.89 21.98
CA SER A 193 6.59 14.62 21.50
C SER A 193 5.85 14.79 20.17
N ILE A 194 5.94 13.79 19.30
CA ILE A 194 5.25 13.77 18.01
C ILE A 194 4.38 12.52 17.91
N ILE A 195 3.10 12.73 17.61
CA ILE A 195 2.13 11.67 17.33
C ILE A 195 1.68 11.80 15.88
N VAL A 196 1.84 10.74 15.10
CA VAL A 196 1.32 10.63 13.74
C VAL A 196 0.19 9.63 13.74
N THR A 197 -1.02 10.06 13.39
CA THR A 197 -2.17 9.17 13.24
C THR A 197 -2.64 9.20 11.79
N MET A 198 -2.67 8.06 11.12
CA MET A 198 -3.15 8.01 9.74
C MET A 198 -3.74 6.66 9.35
N THR A 199 -4.66 6.70 8.40
CA THR A 199 -5.06 5.50 7.65
C THR A 199 -3.97 5.19 6.62
N ARG A 200 -3.51 3.94 6.51
CA ARG A 200 -2.49 3.56 5.51
C ARG A 200 -3.06 3.59 4.10
N TRP A 201 -2.26 4.01 3.12
CA TRP A 201 -2.70 4.09 1.71
C TRP A 201 -1.78 3.33 0.75
N HIS A 202 -0.46 3.42 0.96
CA HIS A 202 0.54 2.94 0.01
C HIS A 202 1.75 2.37 0.77
N LYS A 203 2.44 1.34 0.25
CA LYS A 203 3.59 0.71 0.94
C LYS A 203 4.67 1.71 1.36
N LYS A 204 5.04 2.62 0.45
CA LYS A 204 6.00 3.73 0.67
C LYS A 204 5.35 5.05 1.14
N ASP A 205 4.24 4.99 1.90
CA ASP A 205 3.57 6.19 2.46
C ASP A 205 4.35 6.81 3.65
N PHE A 206 3.75 7.81 4.31
CA PHE A 206 4.42 8.56 5.36
C PHE A 206 4.76 7.71 6.59
N THR A 207 3.92 6.72 6.93
CA THR A 207 4.25 5.73 7.98
C THR A 207 5.55 5.02 7.65
N ASN A 208 5.67 4.47 6.43
CA ASN A 208 6.88 3.74 6.04
C ASN A 208 8.13 4.61 6.08
N PHE A 209 8.02 5.88 5.73
CA PHE A 209 9.13 6.81 5.85
C PHE A 209 9.60 7.00 7.30
N LEU A 210 8.69 7.20 8.25
CA LEU A 210 9.04 7.41 9.65
C LEU A 210 9.61 6.14 10.29
N GLU A 211 9.10 4.96 9.95
CA GLU A 211 9.65 3.67 10.41
C GLU A 211 11.11 3.45 10.00
N HIS A 212 11.54 4.05 8.89
CA HIS A 212 12.89 3.90 8.33
C HIS A 212 13.76 5.16 8.53
N GLU A 213 13.31 6.08 9.37
CA GLU A 213 14.05 7.28 9.71
C GLU A 213 15.23 6.92 10.64
N HIS A 214 16.45 7.10 10.15
CA HIS A 214 17.64 6.72 10.92
C HIS A 214 17.82 7.61 12.16
N GLY A 215 18.05 6.99 13.31
CA GLY A 215 18.37 7.68 14.56
C GLY A 215 17.18 8.12 15.40
N ILE A 216 15.95 7.83 14.97
CA ILE A 216 14.72 8.11 15.73
C ILE A 216 13.93 6.81 15.88
N GLU A 217 13.66 6.40 17.12
CA GLU A 217 12.85 5.21 17.40
C GLU A 217 11.37 5.59 17.50
N TRP A 218 10.58 5.19 16.50
CA TRP A 218 9.14 5.38 16.49
C TRP A 218 8.43 4.17 17.11
N LYS A 219 7.62 4.39 18.15
CA LYS A 219 6.66 3.38 18.61
C LYS A 219 5.53 3.29 17.58
N HIS A 220 5.39 2.13 16.94
CA HIS A 220 4.36 1.92 15.93
C HIS A 220 3.22 1.05 16.43
N VAL A 221 1.99 1.56 16.33
CA VAL A 221 0.75 0.89 16.73
C VAL A 221 -0.12 0.68 15.51
N ILE A 222 -0.40 -0.59 15.19
CA ILE A 222 -1.24 -1.00 14.08
C ILE A 222 -2.56 -1.55 14.64
N ALA A 223 -3.66 -0.85 14.40
CA ALA A 223 -5.00 -1.24 14.81
C ALA A 223 -5.79 -1.73 13.59
N SER A 224 -5.54 -2.98 13.14
CA SER A 224 -6.27 -3.55 12.00
C SER A 224 -7.76 -3.76 12.30
N ALA A 225 -8.62 -3.55 11.30
CA ALA A 225 -10.07 -3.71 11.43
C ALA A 225 -10.47 -5.09 11.95
N ILE A 226 -9.82 -6.14 11.41
CA ILE A 226 -9.91 -7.52 11.89
C ILE A 226 -8.49 -7.98 12.28
N ALA A 227 -8.34 -8.53 13.48
CA ALA A 227 -7.07 -9.07 13.94
C ALA A 227 -6.66 -10.31 13.10
N GLU A 228 -5.50 -10.28 12.45
CA GLU A 228 -4.99 -11.42 11.65
C GLU A 228 -4.26 -12.46 12.51
N THR A 229 -3.78 -12.02 13.66
CA THR A 229 -3.14 -12.79 14.73
C THR A 229 -3.73 -12.35 16.07
N ASP A 230 -3.35 -13.01 17.17
CA ASP A 230 -3.65 -12.51 18.50
C ASP A 230 -2.98 -11.15 18.71
N ASP A 231 -3.76 -10.16 19.14
CA ASP A 231 -3.37 -8.76 19.28
C ASP A 231 -3.31 -8.41 20.78
N PRO A 232 -2.11 -8.45 21.39
CA PRO A 232 -1.95 -8.15 22.80
C PRO A 232 -2.11 -6.66 23.11
N VAL A 233 -1.93 -5.76 22.14
CA VAL A 233 -2.01 -4.31 22.33
C VAL A 233 -3.45 -3.88 22.60
N PHE A 234 -4.39 -4.42 21.82
CA PHE A 234 -5.82 -4.14 21.98
C PHE A 234 -6.59 -5.29 22.63
N HIS A 235 -5.87 -6.30 23.10
CA HIS A 235 -6.40 -7.47 23.82
C HIS A 235 -7.49 -8.23 23.04
N ARG A 236 -7.22 -8.51 21.77
CA ARG A 236 -8.11 -9.21 20.84
C ARG A 236 -7.51 -10.55 20.40
N LYS A 237 -8.36 -11.52 20.10
CA LYS A 237 -7.97 -12.78 19.44
C LYS A 237 -8.02 -12.65 17.93
N LYS A 238 -7.27 -13.51 17.23
CA LYS A 238 -7.37 -13.64 15.76
C LYS A 238 -8.83 -13.76 15.33
N GLY A 239 -9.23 -12.93 14.35
CA GLY A 239 -10.58 -12.87 13.80
C GLY A 239 -11.51 -11.86 14.47
N GLU A 240 -11.14 -11.27 15.60
CA GLU A 240 -11.97 -10.28 16.29
C GLU A 240 -11.86 -8.88 15.66
N ALA A 241 -12.99 -8.16 15.64
CA ALA A 241 -13.06 -6.79 15.15
C ALA A 241 -12.39 -5.79 16.12
N LEU A 242 -11.85 -4.68 15.62
CA LEU A 242 -11.21 -3.64 16.45
C LEU A 242 -12.20 -2.93 17.37
N CYS A 243 -13.40 -2.69 16.85
CA CYS A 243 -14.46 -1.96 17.53
C CYS A 243 -15.80 -2.65 17.20
N PRO A 244 -16.06 -3.84 17.77
CA PRO A 244 -17.23 -4.65 17.43
C PRO A 244 -18.56 -3.93 17.71
N GLU A 245 -18.59 -3.02 18.68
CA GLU A 245 -19.75 -2.20 19.02
C GLU A 245 -20.15 -1.25 17.88
N ARG A 246 -19.19 -0.87 17.03
CA ARG A 246 -19.41 0.01 15.88
C ARG A 246 -19.45 -0.76 14.56
N TYR A 247 -18.52 -1.70 14.38
CA TYR A 247 -18.37 -2.53 13.20
C TYR A 247 -18.05 -3.96 13.62
N ASP A 248 -19.08 -4.78 13.74
CA ASP A 248 -18.94 -6.22 13.94
C ASP A 248 -18.27 -6.89 12.73
N VAL A 249 -17.84 -8.15 12.92
CA VAL A 249 -17.13 -8.92 11.87
C VAL A 249 -17.99 -9.09 10.61
N ALA A 250 -19.32 -9.26 10.75
CA ALA A 250 -20.21 -9.39 9.62
C ALA A 250 -20.31 -8.09 8.80
N THR A 251 -20.34 -6.93 9.45
CA THR A 251 -20.31 -5.61 8.81
C THR A 251 -18.96 -5.38 8.12
N LEU A 252 -17.87 -5.75 8.77
CA LEU A 252 -16.53 -5.67 8.19
C LEU A 252 -16.38 -6.59 6.97
N ALA A 253 -16.97 -7.78 6.98
CA ALA A 253 -16.98 -8.68 5.83
C ALA A 253 -17.71 -8.05 4.62
N ARG A 254 -18.87 -7.41 4.83
CA ARG A 254 -19.56 -6.66 3.76
C ARG A 254 -18.72 -5.48 3.26
N ARG A 255 -18.05 -4.76 4.18
CA ARG A 255 -17.16 -3.65 3.84
C ARG A 255 -15.95 -4.08 3.05
N LYS A 256 -15.37 -5.25 3.35
CA LYS A 256 -14.27 -5.85 2.59
C LYS A 256 -14.64 -5.99 1.12
N VAL A 257 -15.83 -6.51 0.84
CA VAL A 257 -16.34 -6.63 -0.54
C VAL A 257 -16.48 -5.25 -1.20
N SER A 258 -17.13 -4.29 -0.53
CA SER A 258 -17.35 -2.96 -1.13
C SER A 258 -16.08 -2.13 -1.29
N ALA A 259 -15.09 -2.30 -0.40
CA ALA A 259 -13.86 -1.53 -0.43
C ALA A 259 -12.87 -2.04 -1.48
N GLY A 260 -13.01 -3.31 -1.92
CA GLY A 260 -12.16 -3.90 -2.94
C GLY A 260 -10.68 -3.76 -2.61
N PHE A 261 -9.90 -3.22 -3.56
CA PHE A 261 -8.47 -2.97 -3.42
C PHE A 261 -8.11 -2.11 -2.19
N ALA A 262 -9.03 -1.23 -1.75
CA ALA A 262 -8.78 -0.33 -0.63
C ALA A 262 -8.92 -1.01 0.75
N TRP A 263 -9.44 -2.26 0.80
CA TRP A 263 -9.62 -2.99 2.06
C TRP A 263 -8.31 -3.15 2.84
N TRP A 264 -7.28 -3.66 2.17
CA TRP A 264 -6.01 -3.97 2.80
C TRP A 264 -5.29 -2.74 3.36
N PRO A 265 -5.06 -1.67 2.58
CA PRO A 265 -4.49 -0.44 3.11
C PRO A 265 -5.39 0.22 4.14
N LEU A 266 -6.66 0.50 3.81
CA LEU A 266 -7.49 1.37 4.64
C LEU A 266 -8.05 0.70 5.89
N TYR A 267 -8.27 -0.61 5.86
CA TYR A 267 -8.90 -1.33 6.98
C TYR A 267 -7.92 -2.21 7.72
N GLN A 268 -7.15 -3.02 7.00
CA GLN A 268 -6.14 -3.87 7.64
C GLN A 268 -4.84 -3.13 7.98
N GLN A 269 -4.69 -1.87 7.53
CA GLN A 269 -3.46 -1.09 7.71
C GLN A 269 -2.22 -1.75 7.06
N ALA A 270 -2.45 -2.56 6.04
CA ALA A 270 -1.44 -3.33 5.34
C ALA A 270 -1.53 -3.05 3.84
N PRO A 271 -0.97 -1.93 3.33
CA PRO A 271 -1.01 -1.62 1.91
C PRO A 271 -0.47 -2.77 1.06
N LYS A 272 -1.31 -3.27 0.16
CA LYS A 272 -0.94 -4.25 -0.87
C LYS A 272 -0.58 -3.53 -2.17
N LEU A 273 0.19 -4.19 -3.01
CA LEU A 273 0.54 -3.70 -4.34
C LEU A 273 -0.68 -3.86 -5.24
N VAL A 274 -1.59 -2.90 -5.19
CA VAL A 274 -2.70 -2.84 -6.15
C VAL A 274 -2.90 -1.37 -6.48
N ASN A 275 -2.34 -0.92 -7.59
CA ASN A 275 -2.60 0.41 -8.11
C ASN A 275 -4.06 0.50 -8.59
N VAL A 276 -4.71 1.66 -8.43
CA VAL A 276 -6.01 1.91 -9.07
C VAL A 276 -5.78 1.87 -10.58
N GLY A 277 -6.56 1.04 -11.27
CA GLY A 277 -6.39 0.80 -12.70
C GLY A 277 -5.27 -0.19 -13.02
N ALA A 278 -4.71 -0.93 -12.07
CA ALA A 278 -3.71 -1.96 -12.33
C ALA A 278 -4.16 -2.90 -13.47
N ALA A 279 -3.27 -3.14 -14.42
CA ALA A 279 -3.51 -4.08 -15.50
C ALA A 279 -3.46 -5.52 -14.99
N TYR A 280 -2.48 -5.83 -14.13
CA TYR A 280 -2.26 -7.14 -13.52
C TYR A 280 -2.89 -7.22 -12.13
N GLU A 281 -4.20 -6.99 -12.04
CA GLU A 281 -4.97 -6.93 -10.78
C GLU A 281 -4.95 -8.23 -9.96
N ARG A 282 -4.58 -9.36 -10.56
CA ARG A 282 -4.49 -10.68 -9.90
C ARG A 282 -3.10 -10.99 -9.36
N TYR A 283 -2.10 -10.15 -9.60
CA TYR A 283 -0.76 -10.30 -9.03
C TYR A 283 -0.80 -10.28 -7.48
N HIS A 284 0.02 -11.13 -6.85
CA HIS A 284 0.10 -11.22 -5.40
C HIS A 284 1.51 -11.62 -4.92
N ASP A 285 1.79 -11.36 -3.64
CA ASP A 285 3.12 -11.63 -3.05
C ASP A 285 3.57 -13.11 -3.22
N GLY A 286 2.61 -14.05 -3.26
CA GLY A 286 2.87 -15.48 -3.50
C GLY A 286 3.26 -15.87 -4.92
N THR A 287 3.27 -14.94 -5.88
CA THR A 287 3.84 -15.16 -7.23
C THR A 287 5.36 -15.21 -7.17
N VAL A 288 6.00 -14.65 -6.14
CA VAL A 288 7.46 -14.63 -6.01
C VAL A 288 7.95 -15.92 -5.34
N ASP A 289 8.83 -16.65 -6.01
CA ASP A 289 9.43 -17.89 -5.50
C ASP A 289 10.92 -17.99 -5.91
N ASP A 290 11.81 -17.91 -4.93
CA ASP A 290 13.27 -18.01 -5.16
C ASP A 290 13.78 -19.46 -5.16
N SER A 291 12.90 -20.44 -4.93
CA SER A 291 13.24 -21.86 -4.98
C SER A 291 13.11 -22.48 -6.37
N ILE A 292 12.70 -21.69 -7.38
CA ILE A 292 12.53 -22.17 -8.75
C ILE A 292 13.89 -22.57 -9.35
N GLU A 293 13.97 -23.79 -9.84
CA GLU A 293 15.12 -24.32 -10.58
C GLU A 293 14.73 -24.65 -12.03
N LEU A 294 15.65 -24.44 -12.98
CA LEU A 294 15.41 -24.85 -14.36
C LEU A 294 15.47 -26.38 -14.48
N ASN A 295 14.49 -26.97 -15.16
CA ASN A 295 14.45 -28.39 -15.45
C ASN A 295 15.02 -28.66 -16.84
N THR A 296 16.25 -29.18 -16.90
CA THR A 296 16.95 -29.48 -18.17
C THR A 296 16.30 -30.62 -18.97
N SER A 297 15.30 -31.31 -18.43
CA SER A 297 14.53 -32.34 -19.14
C SER A 297 13.36 -31.77 -19.93
N GLU A 298 13.00 -30.49 -19.70
CA GLU A 298 11.87 -29.80 -20.33
C GLU A 298 12.35 -28.73 -21.32
N PRO A 299 11.54 -28.35 -22.33
CA PRO A 299 11.86 -27.24 -23.21
C PRO A 299 12.07 -25.93 -22.45
N LEU A 300 13.14 -25.21 -22.79
CA LEU A 300 13.41 -23.87 -22.26
C LEU A 300 12.59 -22.84 -23.04
N CYS A 301 11.92 -21.93 -22.35
CA CYS A 301 11.16 -20.85 -22.97
C CYS A 301 11.99 -19.55 -22.99
N LEU A 302 12.02 -18.88 -24.14
CA LEU A 302 12.56 -17.53 -24.31
C LEU A 302 11.42 -16.62 -24.76
N MET A 303 10.98 -15.71 -23.90
CA MET A 303 9.94 -14.72 -24.20
C MET A 303 10.60 -13.40 -24.56
N LEU A 304 10.14 -12.74 -25.63
CA LEU A 304 10.76 -11.53 -26.16
C LEU A 304 9.73 -10.42 -26.33
N ASP A 305 10.13 -9.21 -25.93
CA ASP A 305 9.52 -7.96 -26.36
C ASP A 305 10.51 -7.20 -27.25
N PHE A 306 10.07 -6.82 -28.45
CA PHE A 306 10.94 -6.26 -29.47
C PHE A 306 11.04 -4.73 -29.45
N ASN A 307 10.85 -4.11 -28.29
CA ASN A 307 10.96 -2.66 -28.14
C ASN A 307 12.39 -2.14 -28.40
N ILE A 308 12.47 -0.88 -28.84
CA ILE A 308 13.74 -0.19 -29.16
C ILE A 308 14.15 0.76 -28.03
N ASN A 309 13.18 1.39 -27.36
CA ASN A 309 13.43 2.38 -26.31
C ASN A 309 12.52 2.08 -25.10
N PRO A 310 13.04 1.65 -23.95
CA PRO A 310 14.43 1.78 -23.51
C PRO A 310 15.39 0.72 -24.04
N GLY A 311 14.92 -0.33 -24.69
CA GLY A 311 15.72 -1.43 -25.23
C GLY A 311 14.85 -2.68 -25.35
N MET A 312 15.36 -3.72 -26.01
CA MET A 312 14.66 -5.01 -26.04
C MET A 312 14.65 -5.66 -24.66
N HIS A 313 13.62 -6.46 -24.41
CA HIS A 313 13.49 -7.24 -23.19
C HIS A 313 13.38 -8.74 -23.52
N GLY A 314 14.01 -9.58 -22.71
CA GLY A 314 13.88 -11.02 -22.82
C GLY A 314 13.71 -11.68 -21.46
N GLU A 315 12.89 -12.71 -21.40
CA GLU A 315 12.64 -13.50 -20.19
C GLU A 315 12.90 -14.97 -20.47
N ILE A 316 13.35 -15.71 -19.45
CA ILE A 316 13.71 -17.13 -19.55
C ILE A 316 12.96 -17.91 -18.50
N GLY A 317 12.37 -19.03 -18.91
CA GLY A 317 11.50 -19.82 -18.04
C GLY A 317 11.15 -21.22 -18.54
N HIS A 318 10.21 -21.85 -17.84
CA HIS A 318 9.58 -23.12 -18.23
C HIS A 318 8.06 -23.03 -18.13
N TYR A 319 7.38 -23.82 -18.94
CA TYR A 319 5.96 -24.11 -18.74
C TYR A 319 5.82 -25.60 -18.42
N ASP A 320 5.41 -25.91 -17.20
CA ASP A 320 5.05 -27.26 -16.80
C ASP A 320 3.61 -27.51 -17.25
N SER A 321 3.44 -28.36 -18.27
CA SER A 321 2.12 -28.69 -18.80
C SER A 321 1.31 -29.69 -17.97
N VAL A 322 1.96 -30.38 -17.02
CA VAL A 322 1.31 -31.35 -16.14
C VAL A 322 0.65 -30.64 -14.97
N ASP A 323 1.42 -29.76 -14.31
CA ASP A 323 0.95 -28.99 -13.17
C ASP A 323 0.33 -27.64 -13.58
N ASP A 324 0.42 -27.28 -14.87
CA ASP A 324 -0.06 -26.01 -15.43
C ASP A 324 0.57 -24.82 -14.71
N VAL A 325 1.90 -24.76 -14.71
CA VAL A 325 2.70 -23.73 -14.02
C VAL A 325 3.68 -23.06 -14.97
N PHE A 326 3.69 -21.73 -14.94
CA PHE A 326 4.59 -20.85 -15.65
C PHE A 326 5.68 -20.36 -14.70
N ASP A 327 6.91 -20.80 -14.94
CA ASP A 327 8.08 -20.41 -14.17
C ASP A 327 8.92 -19.39 -14.94
N VAL A 328 9.13 -18.21 -14.38
CA VAL A 328 10.06 -17.20 -14.91
C VAL A 328 11.28 -17.11 -14.00
N VAL A 329 12.44 -17.50 -14.51
CA VAL A 329 13.65 -17.70 -13.70
C VAL A 329 14.68 -16.60 -13.92
N HIS A 330 14.72 -16.01 -15.12
CA HIS A 330 15.67 -14.96 -15.44
C HIS A 330 15.11 -13.95 -16.44
N GLU A 331 15.64 -12.73 -16.41
CA GLU A 331 15.36 -11.68 -17.39
C GLU A 331 16.68 -11.08 -17.93
N ILE A 332 16.66 -10.68 -19.19
CA ILE A 332 17.77 -10.07 -19.92
C ILE A 332 17.31 -8.69 -20.38
N PHE A 333 17.94 -7.65 -19.84
CA PHE A 333 17.69 -6.27 -20.24
C PHE A 333 18.90 -5.38 -20.01
N ASP A 334 19.12 -4.40 -20.90
CA ASP A 334 19.85 -3.16 -20.62
C ASP A 334 19.22 -2.01 -21.40
N HIS A 335 19.57 -0.77 -21.04
CA HIS A 335 19.31 0.38 -21.89
C HIS A 335 19.99 0.24 -23.26
N GLY A 336 19.21 0.37 -24.33
CA GLY A 336 19.64 0.23 -25.71
C GLY A 336 19.97 -1.21 -26.10
N LEU A 337 19.49 -2.22 -25.37
CA LEU A 337 19.77 -3.62 -25.68
C LEU A 337 19.24 -3.99 -27.08
N SER A 338 20.13 -4.47 -27.94
CA SER A 338 19.81 -4.94 -29.29
C SER A 338 19.52 -6.44 -29.31
N LEU A 339 18.81 -6.91 -30.34
CA LEU A 339 18.52 -8.33 -30.55
C LEU A 339 19.78 -9.19 -30.52
N GLN A 340 20.85 -8.75 -31.18
CA GLN A 340 22.10 -9.49 -31.25
C GLN A 340 22.75 -9.66 -29.86
N LYS A 341 22.77 -8.60 -29.05
CA LYS A 341 23.31 -8.65 -27.69
C LYS A 341 22.44 -9.49 -26.76
N LEU A 342 21.12 -9.40 -26.90
CA LEU A 342 20.18 -10.24 -26.15
C LEU A 342 20.42 -11.72 -26.45
N LEU A 343 20.51 -12.10 -27.74
CA LEU A 343 20.78 -13.47 -28.15
C LEU A 343 22.14 -13.96 -27.68
N GLN A 344 23.18 -13.12 -27.73
CA GLN A 344 24.50 -13.47 -27.21
C GLN A 344 24.44 -13.80 -25.71
N ARG A 345 23.73 -12.99 -24.92
CA ARG A 345 23.54 -13.23 -23.47
C ARG A 345 22.73 -14.48 -23.21
N PHE A 346 21.66 -14.71 -23.98
CA PHE A 346 20.83 -15.89 -23.87
C PHE A 346 21.61 -17.18 -24.20
N ILE A 347 22.41 -17.19 -25.27
CA ILE A 347 23.25 -18.33 -25.66
C ILE A 347 24.30 -18.62 -24.58
N ALA A 348 24.94 -17.58 -24.04
CA ALA A 348 25.87 -17.73 -22.92
C ALA A 348 25.19 -18.30 -21.67
N PHE A 349 23.97 -17.83 -21.35
CA PHE A 349 23.15 -18.39 -20.28
C PHE A 349 22.84 -19.87 -20.51
N TYR A 350 22.38 -20.24 -21.72
CA TYR A 350 22.07 -21.62 -22.09
C TYR A 350 23.27 -22.55 -21.86
N HIS A 351 24.46 -22.17 -22.34
CA HIS A 351 25.66 -22.99 -22.21
C HIS A 351 26.11 -23.19 -20.76
N ASN A 352 25.77 -22.28 -19.85
CA ASN A 352 26.06 -22.42 -18.43
C ASN A 352 25.08 -23.33 -17.69
N MET A 353 23.84 -23.45 -18.17
CA MET A 353 22.77 -24.19 -17.48
C MET A 353 22.64 -25.63 -17.95
N GLY A 354 22.89 -25.90 -19.24
CA GLY A 354 22.94 -27.26 -19.76
C GLY A 354 22.16 -27.43 -21.06
N PRO A 355 22.26 -28.60 -21.70
CA PRO A 355 21.45 -28.88 -22.86
C PRO A 355 19.99 -29.04 -22.42
N PHE A 356 19.10 -28.33 -23.10
CA PHE A 356 17.65 -28.51 -23.04
C PHE A 356 17.18 -29.20 -24.33
N PRO A 357 16.08 -29.97 -24.32
CA PRO A 357 15.58 -30.68 -25.50
C PRO A 357 15.28 -29.74 -26.68
N SER A 358 14.76 -28.55 -26.37
CA SER A 358 14.50 -27.48 -27.34
C SER A 358 14.36 -26.13 -26.65
N ILE A 359 14.49 -25.07 -27.43
CA ILE A 359 14.17 -23.69 -27.04
C ILE A 359 12.87 -23.29 -27.71
N HIS A 360 11.84 -22.98 -26.94
CA HIS A 360 10.59 -22.42 -27.44
C HIS A 360 10.64 -20.90 -27.35
N VAL A 361 10.61 -20.22 -28.50
CA VAL A 361 10.71 -18.76 -28.55
C VAL A 361 9.34 -18.13 -28.73
N TYR A 362 8.97 -17.21 -27.85
CA TYR A 362 7.73 -16.45 -27.85
C TYR A 362 8.02 -14.96 -27.99
N GLY A 363 7.02 -14.21 -28.42
CA GLY A 363 7.07 -12.75 -28.45
C GLY A 363 5.93 -12.16 -29.27
N ASP A 364 5.91 -10.84 -29.35
CA ASP A 364 4.92 -10.13 -30.14
C ASP A 364 5.03 -10.44 -31.66
N PRO A 365 3.94 -10.32 -32.44
CA PRO A 365 4.00 -10.58 -33.87
C PRO A 365 4.77 -9.52 -34.69
N ALA A 366 5.15 -8.37 -34.11
CA ALA A 366 5.99 -7.39 -34.80
C ALA A 366 7.40 -7.94 -35.10
N GLY A 367 7.82 -9.00 -34.42
CA GLY A 367 9.00 -9.79 -34.80
C GLY A 367 8.95 -10.37 -36.23
N GLY A 368 7.75 -10.56 -36.80
CA GLY A 368 7.53 -11.04 -38.17
C GLY A 368 7.62 -9.97 -39.26
N ALA A 369 7.79 -8.70 -38.91
CA ALA A 369 7.98 -7.64 -39.89
C ALA A 369 9.36 -7.77 -40.58
N ARG A 370 9.39 -7.67 -41.92
CA ARG A 370 10.64 -7.72 -42.69
C ARG A 370 11.42 -6.41 -42.53
N SER A 371 12.72 -6.53 -42.31
CA SER A 371 13.64 -5.40 -42.39
C SER A 371 13.74 -4.87 -43.83
N ILE A 372 13.69 -3.56 -43.99
CA ILE A 372 13.86 -2.89 -45.30
C ILE A 372 15.29 -3.06 -45.83
N GLU A 373 16.29 -3.17 -44.94
CA GLU A 373 17.71 -3.25 -45.31
C GLU A 373 18.16 -4.68 -45.64
N THR A 374 17.68 -5.69 -44.91
CA THR A 374 18.17 -7.08 -45.03
C THR A 374 17.16 -8.05 -45.61
N GLY A 375 15.89 -7.67 -45.71
CA GLY A 375 14.79 -8.55 -46.19
C GLY A 375 14.37 -9.66 -45.20
N HIS A 376 15.17 -9.92 -44.16
CA HIS A 376 14.88 -10.91 -43.12
C HIS A 376 13.95 -10.36 -42.03
N THR A 377 13.16 -11.24 -41.42
CA THR A 377 12.40 -10.90 -40.21
C THR A 377 13.27 -11.05 -38.96
N ARG A 378 12.88 -10.45 -37.84
CA ARG A 378 13.59 -10.67 -36.56
C ARG A 378 13.51 -12.14 -36.13
N ILE A 379 12.41 -12.82 -36.45
CA ILE A 379 12.23 -14.26 -36.24
C ILE A 379 13.29 -15.07 -37.01
N ASP A 380 13.59 -14.69 -38.26
CA ASP A 380 14.61 -15.38 -39.06
C ASP A 380 16.01 -15.19 -38.47
N VAL A 381 16.31 -13.98 -37.99
CA VAL A 381 17.59 -13.69 -37.29
C VAL A 381 17.73 -14.53 -36.02
N ILE A 382 16.67 -14.66 -35.22
CA ILE A 382 16.68 -15.50 -34.01
C ILE A 382 16.90 -16.96 -34.38
N ARG A 383 16.12 -17.49 -35.34
CA ARG A 383 16.23 -18.88 -35.78
C ARG A 383 17.64 -19.18 -36.28
N GLN A 384 18.21 -18.29 -37.09
CA GLN A 384 19.55 -18.43 -37.62
C GLN A 384 20.58 -18.47 -36.49
N ALA A 385 20.58 -17.49 -35.58
CA ALA A 385 21.53 -17.40 -34.48
C ALA A 385 21.50 -18.63 -33.55
N LEU A 386 20.30 -19.12 -33.19
CA LEU A 386 20.16 -20.31 -32.35
C LEU A 386 20.62 -21.58 -33.08
N THR A 387 20.32 -21.70 -34.37
CA THR A 387 20.74 -22.86 -35.18
C THR A 387 22.25 -22.89 -35.38
N GLU A 388 22.87 -21.72 -35.65
CA GLU A 388 24.34 -21.58 -35.75
C GLU A 388 25.04 -21.91 -34.42
N ALA A 389 24.41 -21.63 -33.28
CA ALA A 389 24.88 -22.04 -31.96
C ALA A 389 24.60 -23.53 -31.63
N GLY A 390 24.02 -24.29 -32.54
CA GLY A 390 23.70 -25.71 -32.34
C GLY A 390 22.52 -25.96 -31.39
N LEU A 391 21.67 -24.96 -31.17
CA LEU A 391 20.57 -25.03 -30.20
C LEU A 391 19.25 -25.37 -30.90
N PRO A 392 18.62 -26.54 -30.62
CA PRO A 392 17.33 -26.90 -31.19
C PRO A 392 16.26 -25.87 -30.80
N ASN A 393 15.52 -25.34 -31.76
CA ASN A 393 14.61 -24.22 -31.51
C ASN A 393 13.28 -24.34 -32.25
N ILE A 394 12.21 -23.84 -31.61
CA ILE A 394 10.85 -23.79 -32.13
C ILE A 394 10.30 -22.37 -31.95
N MET A 395 9.98 -21.71 -33.06
CA MET A 395 9.40 -20.37 -33.06
C MET A 395 7.88 -20.45 -32.81
N ARG A 396 7.38 -19.86 -31.72
CA ARG A 396 5.99 -19.95 -31.24
C ARG A 396 5.19 -18.64 -31.37
N PHE A 397 5.56 -17.76 -32.31
CA PHE A 397 4.89 -16.49 -32.55
C PHE A 397 3.45 -16.64 -33.06
N ALA A 398 2.58 -15.71 -32.67
CA ALA A 398 1.20 -15.65 -33.18
C ALA A 398 1.15 -15.02 -34.59
N SER A 399 0.18 -15.43 -35.40
CA SER A 399 -0.02 -14.89 -36.76
C SER A 399 -0.65 -13.49 -36.80
N SER A 400 -1.25 -13.05 -35.69
CA SER A 400 -1.94 -11.77 -35.56
C SER A 400 -1.75 -11.22 -34.15
N HIS A 401 -1.74 -9.89 -34.01
CA HIS A 401 -1.64 -9.23 -32.71
C HIS A 401 -2.92 -9.48 -31.89
N PRO A 402 -2.83 -10.19 -30.75
CA PRO A 402 -3.96 -10.29 -29.83
C PRO A 402 -4.24 -8.91 -29.21
N SER A 403 -5.48 -8.69 -28.78
CA SER A 403 -5.86 -7.48 -28.05
C SER A 403 -5.11 -7.42 -26.71
N PRO A 404 -4.60 -6.26 -26.26
CA PRO A 404 -4.03 -6.10 -24.93
C PRO A 404 -4.94 -6.62 -23.81
N ILE A 405 -6.26 -6.44 -23.96
CA ILE A 405 -7.27 -6.95 -23.03
C ILE A 405 -7.19 -8.48 -22.90
N ASP A 406 -7.07 -9.20 -24.01
CA ASP A 406 -7.06 -10.67 -23.98
C ASP A 406 -5.72 -11.22 -23.46
N VAL A 407 -4.62 -10.53 -23.79
CA VAL A 407 -3.28 -10.86 -23.28
C VAL A 407 -3.23 -10.71 -21.76
N ILE A 408 -3.62 -9.54 -21.26
CA ILE A 408 -3.64 -9.23 -19.84
C ILE A 408 -4.69 -10.07 -19.11
N GLY A 409 -5.84 -10.34 -19.72
CA GLY A 409 -6.85 -11.25 -19.17
C GLY A 409 -6.32 -12.67 -18.98
N SER A 410 -5.54 -13.18 -19.94
CA SER A 410 -4.90 -14.49 -19.82
C SER A 410 -3.81 -14.51 -18.75
N ALA A 411 -3.00 -13.44 -18.67
CA ALA A 411 -1.99 -13.30 -17.62
C ALA A 411 -2.62 -13.21 -16.22
N ASN A 412 -3.71 -12.45 -16.04
CA ASN A 412 -4.42 -12.35 -14.76
C ASN A 412 -5.00 -13.68 -14.31
N GLU A 413 -5.59 -14.44 -15.24
CA GLU A 413 -6.14 -15.75 -14.92
C GLU A 413 -5.05 -16.79 -14.60
N ALA A 414 -3.86 -16.68 -15.19
CA ALA A 414 -2.71 -17.47 -14.77
C ALA A 414 -2.14 -17.02 -13.40
N LEU A 415 -2.07 -15.70 -13.15
CA LEU A 415 -1.60 -15.15 -11.88
C LEU A 415 -2.46 -15.67 -10.73
N LYS A 416 -3.78 -15.58 -10.87
CA LYS A 416 -4.77 -16.26 -10.03
C LYS A 416 -6.03 -16.58 -10.81
N ASP A 417 -6.39 -17.85 -10.83
CA ASP A 417 -7.61 -18.32 -11.49
C ASP A 417 -8.87 -18.03 -10.66
N PHE A 418 -10.01 -18.55 -11.11
CA PHE A 418 -11.30 -18.37 -10.42
C PHE A 418 -11.42 -19.19 -9.12
N GLU A 419 -10.56 -20.18 -8.91
CA GLU A 419 -10.46 -21.00 -7.70
C GLU A 419 -9.40 -20.46 -6.72
N GLU A 420 -8.80 -19.30 -7.04
CA GLU A 420 -7.71 -18.66 -6.29
C GLU A 420 -6.39 -19.46 -6.29
N VAL A 421 -6.21 -20.35 -7.27
CA VAL A 421 -4.96 -21.08 -7.52
C VAL A 421 -4.03 -20.20 -8.38
N SER A 422 -2.76 -20.16 -8.00
CA SER A 422 -1.73 -19.45 -8.78
C SER A 422 -0.99 -20.43 -9.68
N HIS A 423 -0.85 -20.05 -10.94
CA HIS A 423 -0.15 -20.82 -11.97
C HIS A 423 1.15 -20.14 -12.40
N VAL A 424 1.57 -19.08 -11.71
CA VAL A 424 2.74 -18.29 -12.10
C VAL A 424 3.68 -18.19 -10.91
N ARG A 425 4.94 -18.57 -11.14
CA ARG A 425 6.04 -18.34 -10.20
C ARG A 425 7.14 -17.56 -10.89
N VAL A 426 7.64 -16.55 -10.20
CA VAL A 426 8.67 -15.65 -10.71
C VAL A 426 9.79 -15.55 -9.68
N HIS A 427 11.02 -15.81 -10.10
CA HIS A 427 12.17 -15.61 -9.23
C HIS A 427 12.35 -14.10 -8.96
N SER A 428 12.66 -13.70 -7.72
CA SER A 428 12.83 -12.30 -7.31
C SER A 428 13.85 -11.49 -8.14
N ARG A 429 14.77 -12.17 -8.86
CA ARG A 429 15.73 -11.52 -9.76
C ARG A 429 15.11 -10.94 -11.03
N CYS A 430 13.87 -11.32 -11.36
CA CYS A 430 13.11 -10.78 -12.47
C CYS A 430 12.45 -9.45 -12.07
N GLU A 431 13.29 -8.48 -11.68
CA GLU A 431 12.87 -7.22 -11.09
C GLU A 431 11.93 -6.42 -12.01
N ARG A 432 12.15 -6.48 -13.33
CA ARG A 432 11.33 -5.72 -14.29
C ARG A 432 9.96 -6.34 -14.47
N LEU A 433 9.87 -7.65 -14.58
CA LEU A 433 8.57 -8.33 -14.67
C LEU A 433 7.74 -8.06 -13.41
N LEU A 434 8.34 -8.19 -12.23
CA LEU A 434 7.67 -7.91 -10.96
C LEU A 434 7.27 -6.43 -10.87
N ASN A 435 8.15 -5.51 -11.28
CA ASN A 435 7.84 -4.09 -11.34
C ASN A 435 6.68 -3.79 -12.30
N ASP A 436 6.58 -4.48 -13.43
CA ASP A 436 5.47 -4.31 -14.36
C ASP A 436 4.15 -4.83 -13.77
N PHE A 437 4.14 -6.02 -13.15
CA PHE A 437 2.96 -6.54 -12.47
C PHE A 437 2.43 -5.59 -11.40
N GLU A 438 3.33 -4.90 -10.70
CA GLU A 438 2.99 -3.92 -9.68
C GLU A 438 2.48 -2.60 -10.23
N ASN A 439 3.06 -2.13 -11.35
CA ASN A 439 2.96 -0.71 -11.73
C ASN A 439 2.26 -0.44 -13.06
N VAL A 440 2.06 -1.45 -13.91
CA VAL A 440 1.33 -1.25 -15.17
C VAL A 440 -0.15 -1.01 -14.87
N VAL A 441 -0.69 0.05 -15.44
CA VAL A 441 -2.10 0.45 -15.31
C VAL A 441 -2.76 0.56 -16.68
N TRP A 442 -4.08 0.42 -16.73
CA TRP A 442 -4.90 0.73 -17.89
C TRP A 442 -4.92 2.23 -18.20
N ASN A 443 -5.00 2.58 -19.47
CA ASN A 443 -5.32 3.94 -19.89
C ASN A 443 -6.79 4.30 -19.57
N ASP A 444 -7.14 5.58 -19.69
CA ASP A 444 -8.50 6.08 -19.39
C ASP A 444 -9.61 5.38 -20.19
N ALA A 445 -9.30 4.90 -21.40
CA ALA A 445 -10.25 4.18 -22.24
C ALA A 445 -10.46 2.72 -21.82
N GLY A 446 -9.58 2.15 -20.98
CA GLY A 446 -9.60 0.75 -20.56
C GLY A 446 -9.36 -0.24 -21.71
N THR A 447 -8.78 0.23 -22.82
CA THR A 447 -8.56 -0.61 -24.02
C THR A 447 -7.10 -0.98 -24.24
N ASN A 448 -6.18 -0.28 -23.59
CA ASN A 448 -4.75 -0.53 -23.62
C ASN A 448 -4.11 -0.09 -22.30
N VAL A 449 -2.88 -0.52 -22.05
CA VAL A 449 -2.09 -0.04 -20.91
C VAL A 449 -1.60 1.38 -21.13
N ASP A 450 -1.41 2.13 -20.05
CA ASP A 450 -0.73 3.41 -20.10
C ASP A 450 0.76 3.22 -20.42
N LYS A 451 1.20 3.77 -21.56
CA LYS A 451 2.58 3.72 -22.05
C LYS A 451 3.31 5.05 -21.87
N SER A 452 2.84 5.91 -20.96
CA SER A 452 3.45 7.21 -20.66
C SER A 452 4.86 7.06 -20.07
N ASP A 453 5.05 6.10 -19.17
CA ASP A 453 6.37 5.69 -18.71
C ASP A 453 6.94 4.61 -19.63
N LYS A 454 8.06 4.92 -20.28
CA LYS A 454 8.72 4.01 -21.21
C LYS A 454 9.45 2.88 -20.50
N MET A 455 9.67 2.94 -19.19
CA MET A 455 10.42 1.92 -18.45
C MET A 455 9.60 0.71 -18.03
N ILE A 456 8.28 0.79 -18.17
CA ILE A 456 7.32 -0.25 -17.78
C ILE A 456 6.57 -0.77 -19.02
N THR A 457 5.84 -1.87 -18.87
CA THR A 457 5.05 -2.65 -19.87
C THR A 457 5.82 -3.72 -20.65
N HIS A 458 7.11 -3.54 -20.94
CA HIS A 458 7.82 -4.42 -21.88
C HIS A 458 8.01 -5.86 -21.37
N ALA A 459 8.31 -6.04 -20.08
CA ALA A 459 8.50 -7.37 -19.50
C ALA A 459 7.16 -8.11 -19.46
N SER A 460 6.15 -7.44 -18.93
CA SER A 460 4.81 -8.00 -18.83
C SER A 460 4.09 -8.22 -20.17
N GLU A 461 4.48 -7.50 -21.24
CA GLU A 461 4.08 -7.79 -22.63
C GLU A 461 4.72 -9.08 -23.15
N ALA A 462 6.03 -9.30 -22.93
CA ALA A 462 6.73 -10.54 -23.29
C ALA A 462 6.09 -11.76 -22.57
N PHE A 463 5.94 -11.66 -21.25
CA PHE A 463 5.27 -12.66 -20.42
C PHE A 463 3.83 -12.92 -20.89
N GLY A 464 3.05 -11.85 -21.09
CA GLY A 464 1.65 -11.95 -21.46
C GLY A 464 1.45 -12.68 -22.79
N HIS A 465 2.29 -12.44 -23.79
CA HIS A 465 2.22 -13.13 -25.08
C HIS A 465 2.50 -14.63 -24.95
N TRP A 466 3.42 -15.02 -24.07
CA TRP A 466 3.71 -16.42 -23.77
C TRP A 466 2.52 -17.12 -23.09
N VAL A 467 1.99 -16.52 -22.02
CA VAL A 467 0.81 -17.06 -21.32
C VAL A 467 -0.38 -17.13 -22.25
N HIS A 468 -0.72 -16.05 -22.97
CA HIS A 468 -1.84 -16.04 -23.91
C HIS A 468 -1.68 -17.07 -25.04
N ARG A 469 -0.47 -17.51 -25.37
CA ARG A 469 -0.26 -18.55 -26.39
C ARG A 469 -0.62 -19.94 -25.88
N LEU A 470 -0.33 -20.22 -24.61
CA LEU A 470 -0.46 -21.54 -23.99
C LEU A 470 -1.77 -21.68 -23.20
N ARG A 471 -2.22 -20.61 -22.54
CA ARG A 471 -3.39 -20.52 -21.69
C ARG A 471 -4.34 -19.42 -22.17
N ARG A 472 -5.16 -19.74 -23.18
CA ARG A 472 -6.07 -18.76 -23.81
C ARG A 472 -7.35 -18.57 -23.03
N VAL A 473 -7.51 -17.40 -22.42
CA VAL A 473 -8.81 -16.92 -21.95
C VAL A 473 -9.36 -15.94 -22.97
N ARG A 474 -10.55 -16.23 -23.53
CA ARG A 474 -11.28 -15.25 -24.35
C ARG A 474 -12.12 -14.41 -23.41
N SER A 475 -11.93 -13.10 -23.42
CA SER A 475 -12.83 -12.17 -22.72
C SER A 475 -14.28 -12.44 -23.17
N PRO A 476 -15.27 -12.53 -22.27
CA PRO A 476 -16.66 -12.55 -22.68
C PRO A 476 -16.92 -11.26 -23.44
N LYS A 477 -17.26 -11.34 -24.73
CA LYS A 477 -17.79 -10.18 -25.48
C LYS A 477 -18.85 -9.53 -24.59
N ARG A 478 -18.75 -8.21 -24.35
CA ARG A 478 -19.73 -7.37 -23.63
C ARG A 478 -21.13 -7.95 -23.85
N MET A 479 -21.66 -8.67 -22.85
CA MET A 479 -23.00 -9.23 -22.92
C MET A 479 -23.97 -8.05 -22.97
N GLN A 480 -24.53 -7.78 -24.15
CA GLN A 480 -25.78 -7.05 -24.23
C GLN A 480 -26.88 -8.02 -23.76
N GLY A 481 -27.45 -7.76 -22.58
CA GLY A 481 -28.69 -8.36 -22.11
C GLY A 481 -28.58 -9.78 -21.51
N PRO A 482 -29.53 -10.16 -20.63
CA PRO A 482 -29.40 -11.34 -19.79
C PRO A 482 -29.75 -12.61 -20.59
N GLY A 483 -28.84 -13.58 -20.64
CA GLY A 483 -29.17 -14.88 -21.19
C GLY A 483 -27.98 -15.82 -21.41
N THR A 484 -27.91 -16.84 -20.56
CA THR A 484 -27.27 -18.16 -20.79
C THR A 484 -25.74 -18.24 -20.76
N GLY A 485 -25.26 -19.27 -20.05
CA GLY A 485 -23.88 -19.41 -19.59
C GLY A 485 -22.86 -19.75 -20.66
N ALA A 486 -21.63 -19.30 -20.43
CA ALA A 486 -20.49 -19.56 -21.30
C ALA A 486 -19.88 -20.94 -20.98
N ARG A 487 -19.75 -21.79 -22.01
CA ARG A 487 -18.99 -23.03 -22.01
C ARG A 487 -17.52 -22.74 -22.33
N ILE A 488 -16.61 -23.36 -21.58
CA ILE A 488 -15.19 -23.52 -21.94
C ILE A 488 -15.13 -24.51 -23.11
N ILE A 489 -14.45 -24.13 -24.20
CA ILE A 489 -14.13 -25.02 -25.32
C ILE A 489 -12.64 -25.34 -25.22
N LEU A 490 -12.32 -26.56 -24.80
CA LEU A 490 -11.00 -27.15 -24.97
C LEU A 490 -10.86 -27.59 -26.44
N GLY A 491 -9.81 -27.15 -27.11
CA GLY A 491 -9.49 -27.51 -28.50
C GLY A 491 -8.01 -27.29 -28.79
#